data_AF-A0A8H5HLC5-F1
#
_entry.id   AF-A0A8H5HLC5-F1
#
_cell.length_a   1.000
_cell.length_b   1.000
_cell.length_c   1.000
_cell.angle_alpha   90.00
_cell.angle_beta   90.00
_cell.angle_gamma   90.00
#
_symmetry.space_group_name_H-M   'P 1'
#
loop_
_entity.id
_entity.type
_entity.pdbx_description
1 polymer ?
#
loop_
_entity_poly.entity_id
_entity_poly.type
_entity_poly.pdbx_seq_one_letter_code
_entity_poly.pdbx_strand_id
1 'polypeptide(L)'
;MLARRAVARSFLHLRHNAIKPTRDRAFSYLPPHAQFQARPPTWSAKLWYRRDGTPRSRLKGLIIGTIASATLYTMYTMLALVDEFDTANYLLSGLIHIQRIDTEYSSVDPSEFKSIHSYFQEMCSALFGDIPQQMIDDFFGDVDALVGSSKDEAHRVLRETCEEVHMILVDSKWRDPIETAGKAVARLDEGLLQLVEMVQDTYGDEFGKMLKAQKIGSQTLKDSAAKGGEYEVVG
;
A
#
# COMPACT_ATOMS: atom_id res chain seq x y z
N MET A 1 39.64 -4.79 5.03
CA MET A 1 40.81 -5.66 5.32
C MET A 1 40.95 -5.82 6.83
N LEU A 2 41.03 -7.08 7.31
CA LEU A 2 41.55 -7.56 8.62
C LEU A 2 40.85 -7.03 9.90
N ALA A 3 40.31 -7.87 10.79
CA ALA A 3 41.08 -8.88 11.51
C ALA A 3 40.25 -10.09 11.95
N ARG A 4 40.80 -11.27 11.62
CA ARG A 4 40.55 -12.56 12.27
C ARG A 4 41.15 -12.56 13.68
N ARG A 5 40.47 -13.16 14.66
CA ARG A 5 41.13 -14.05 15.65
C ARG A 5 40.10 -14.91 16.39
N ALA A 6 40.17 -16.20 16.11
CA ALA A 6 39.62 -17.26 16.92
C ALA A 6 40.45 -17.41 18.21
N VAL A 7 39.79 -17.74 19.32
CA VAL A 7 40.41 -18.42 20.46
C VAL A 7 39.43 -19.47 20.98
N ALA A 8 39.67 -20.72 20.58
CA ALA A 8 39.25 -21.89 21.32
C ALA A 8 40.29 -22.14 22.42
N ARG A 9 39.89 -22.26 23.70
CA ARG A 9 40.61 -23.05 24.71
C ARG A 9 39.65 -23.65 25.75
N SER A 10 39.64 -24.97 25.73
CA SER A 10 39.27 -25.93 26.75
C SER A 10 39.96 -25.68 28.10
N PHE A 11 39.25 -25.93 29.20
CA PHE A 11 39.86 -26.27 30.49
C PHE A 11 39.19 -27.50 31.12
N LEU A 12 40.05 -28.46 31.42
CA LEU A 12 39.83 -29.72 32.10
C LEU A 12 39.80 -29.53 33.63
N HIS A 13 39.07 -30.44 34.27
CA HIS A 13 39.34 -31.05 35.58
C HIS A 13 39.56 -30.18 36.82
N LEU A 14 38.58 -30.21 37.71
CA LEU A 14 38.83 -30.32 39.15
C LEU A 14 37.86 -31.35 39.76
N ARG A 15 38.41 -32.55 39.98
CA ARG A 15 37.88 -33.60 40.87
C ARG A 15 38.14 -33.16 42.31
N HIS A 16 37.11 -33.16 43.15
CA HIS A 16 37.28 -33.55 44.56
C HIS A 16 36.10 -34.38 45.03
N ASN A 17 36.43 -35.62 45.39
CA ASN A 17 35.57 -36.57 46.05
C ASN A 17 35.36 -36.12 47.50
N ALA A 18 34.11 -35.98 47.93
CA ALA A 18 33.73 -36.01 49.34
C ALA A 18 32.75 -37.17 49.54
N ILE A 19 33.34 -38.33 49.85
CA ILE A 19 32.94 -39.29 50.90
C ILE A 19 31.43 -39.59 51.04
N LYS A 20 31.11 -40.84 50.71
CA LYS A 20 29.86 -41.58 50.91
C LYS A 20 29.32 -41.50 52.34
N PRO A 21 28.00 -41.62 52.51
CA PRO A 21 27.43 -42.52 53.50
C PRO A 21 26.85 -43.76 52.78
N THR A 22 27.46 -44.89 53.08
CA THR A 22 26.89 -46.23 52.86
C THR A 22 25.79 -46.44 53.89
N ARG A 23 24.54 -46.65 53.48
CA ARG A 23 23.66 -47.65 54.09
C ARG A 23 22.36 -47.87 53.32
N ASP A 24 22.18 -49.14 52.98
CA ASP A 24 20.94 -49.89 52.97
C ASP A 24 19.84 -49.53 51.96
N ARG A 25 19.80 -50.35 50.90
CA ARG A 25 18.60 -50.91 50.25
C ARG A 25 17.33 -50.05 50.31
N ALA A 26 17.09 -49.32 49.23
CA ALA A 26 15.73 -49.13 48.72
C ALA A 26 15.78 -49.24 47.20
N PHE A 27 15.20 -50.33 46.71
CA PHE A 27 14.66 -50.56 45.38
C PHE A 27 15.11 -49.61 44.26
N SER A 28 15.85 -50.19 43.31
CA SER A 28 15.91 -49.73 41.94
C SER A 28 14.49 -49.68 41.36
N TYR A 29 13.76 -48.59 41.62
CA TYR A 29 12.68 -48.17 40.76
C TYR A 29 13.33 -47.64 39.49
N LEU A 30 13.70 -48.56 38.60
CA LEU A 30 13.62 -48.29 37.18
C LEU A 30 12.25 -47.63 36.96
N PRO A 31 12.16 -46.44 36.34
CA PRO A 31 10.87 -45.92 35.94
C PRO A 31 10.19 -47.04 35.15
N PRO A 32 8.97 -47.46 35.51
CA PRO A 32 8.26 -48.45 34.73
C PRO A 32 8.23 -47.89 33.32
N HIS A 33 8.53 -48.75 32.32
CA HIS A 33 8.39 -48.43 30.91
C HIS A 33 7.28 -47.40 30.74
N ALA A 34 7.65 -46.15 30.47
CA ALA A 34 6.66 -45.16 30.08
C ALA A 34 6.06 -45.75 28.82
N GLN A 35 4.88 -46.36 28.95
CA GLN A 35 4.14 -46.91 27.85
C GLN A 35 3.75 -45.70 27.04
N PHE A 36 4.63 -45.33 26.12
CA PHE A 36 4.42 -44.25 25.19
C PHE A 36 3.28 -44.69 24.29
N GLN A 37 2.06 -44.39 24.71
CA GLN A 37 0.87 -44.64 23.92
C GLN A 37 1.04 -43.89 22.60
N ALA A 38 0.85 -44.61 21.49
CA ALA A 38 0.82 -44.00 20.17
C ALA A 38 -0.15 -42.82 20.20
N ARG A 39 0.29 -41.65 19.74
CA ARG A 39 -0.50 -40.44 19.85
C ARG A 39 -1.86 -40.62 19.15
N PRO A 40 -2.97 -40.14 19.72
CA PRO A 40 -4.29 -40.24 19.11
C PRO A 40 -4.29 -39.58 17.72
N PRO A 41 -5.06 -40.10 16.74
CA PRO A 41 -5.05 -39.64 15.36
C PRO A 41 -5.77 -38.28 15.16
N THR A 42 -5.67 -37.36 16.12
CA THR A 42 -6.24 -36.01 16.04
C THR A 42 -5.21 -34.99 15.55
N TRP A 43 -5.68 -33.95 14.88
CA TRP A 43 -4.85 -32.87 14.35
C TRP A 43 -4.19 -32.04 15.47
N SER A 44 -4.90 -31.82 16.57
CA SER A 44 -4.33 -31.18 17.76
C SER A 44 -3.20 -32.04 18.33
N ALA A 45 -3.38 -33.35 18.44
CA ALA A 45 -2.31 -34.22 18.92
C ALA A 45 -1.12 -34.25 17.95
N LYS A 46 -1.33 -34.09 16.62
CA LYS A 46 -0.33 -33.80 15.55
C LYS A 46 0.59 -32.62 15.88
N LEU A 47 0.01 -31.55 16.38
CA LEU A 47 0.72 -30.32 16.70
C LEU A 47 1.52 -30.41 18.01
N TRP A 48 0.92 -30.98 19.06
CA TRP A 48 1.48 -30.95 20.43
C TRP A 48 2.40 -32.12 20.77
N TYR A 49 2.27 -33.27 20.10
CA TYR A 49 3.00 -34.51 20.44
C TYR A 49 3.80 -35.08 19.26
N ARG A 50 4.85 -35.83 19.54
CA ARG A 50 5.65 -36.58 18.56
C ARG A 50 4.95 -37.91 18.20
N ARG A 51 5.47 -38.64 17.21
CA ARG A 51 4.92 -39.95 16.79
C ARG A 51 4.99 -40.99 17.92
N ASP A 52 6.02 -40.87 18.77
CA ASP A 52 6.23 -41.64 19.99
C ASP A 52 5.39 -41.13 21.18
N GLY A 53 4.40 -40.25 20.97
CA GLY A 53 3.53 -39.75 22.04
C GLY A 53 4.20 -38.78 23.03
N THR A 54 5.50 -38.48 22.90
CA THR A 54 6.17 -37.51 23.77
C THR A 54 5.74 -36.07 23.46
N PRO A 55 5.54 -35.21 24.46
CA PRO A 55 5.19 -33.81 24.22
C PRO A 55 6.32 -33.10 23.46
N ARG A 56 5.99 -32.33 22.43
CA ARG A 56 6.96 -31.49 21.72
C ARG A 56 7.41 -30.35 22.64
N SER A 57 8.68 -29.93 22.49
CA SER A 57 9.24 -28.85 23.30
C SER A 57 8.49 -27.55 23.05
N ARG A 58 7.85 -27.00 24.09
CA ARG A 58 7.13 -25.71 24.05
C ARG A 58 8.05 -24.56 23.65
N LEU A 59 9.31 -24.58 24.08
CA LEU A 59 10.30 -23.56 23.72
C LEU A 59 10.60 -23.56 22.21
N LYS A 60 10.74 -24.75 21.59
CA LYS A 60 10.92 -24.85 20.13
C LYS A 60 9.69 -24.35 19.37
N GLY A 61 8.50 -24.69 19.86
CA GLY A 61 7.24 -24.19 19.29
C GLY A 61 7.11 -22.68 19.40
N LEU A 62 7.48 -22.09 20.55
CA LEU A 62 7.49 -20.65 20.76
C LEU A 62 8.47 -19.96 19.81
N ILE A 63 9.71 -20.47 19.70
CA ILE A 63 10.72 -19.90 18.77
C ILE A 63 10.21 -19.94 17.32
N ILE A 64 9.71 -21.10 16.87
CA ILE A 64 9.17 -21.24 15.51
C ILE A 64 7.96 -20.32 15.29
N GLY A 65 7.05 -20.24 16.27
CA GLY A 65 5.90 -19.35 16.24
C GLY A 65 6.30 -17.88 16.17
N THR A 66 7.25 -17.44 17.00
CA THR A 66 7.75 -16.06 16.96
C THR A 66 8.43 -15.73 15.64
N ILE A 67 9.19 -16.67 15.06
CA ILE A 67 9.80 -16.48 13.75
C ILE A 67 8.71 -16.36 12.68
N ALA A 68 7.73 -17.27 12.67
CA ALA A 68 6.63 -17.23 11.70
C ALA A 68 5.81 -15.93 11.81
N SER A 69 5.45 -15.52 13.03
CA SER A 69 4.73 -14.26 13.27
C SER A 69 5.55 -13.05 12.88
N ALA A 70 6.85 -13.03 13.19
CA ALA A 70 7.74 -11.95 12.76
C ALA A 70 7.81 -11.88 11.23
N THR A 71 7.97 -13.02 10.55
CA THR A 71 7.98 -13.07 9.08
C THR A 71 6.67 -12.54 8.48
N LEU A 72 5.51 -12.98 9.00
CA LEU A 72 4.20 -12.50 8.54
C LEU A 72 4.05 -10.99 8.77
N TYR A 73 4.46 -10.50 9.93
CA TYR A 73 4.44 -9.07 10.24
C TYR A 73 5.35 -8.29 9.29
N THR A 74 6.57 -8.77 9.04
CA THR A 74 7.49 -8.11 8.09
C THR A 74 6.94 -8.10 6.67
N MET A 75 6.27 -9.17 6.24
CA MET A 75 5.64 -9.24 4.92
C MET A 75 4.50 -8.23 4.82
N TYR A 76 3.65 -8.13 5.85
CA TYR A 76 2.59 -7.14 5.91
C TYR A 76 3.13 -5.70 5.84
N THR A 77 4.16 -5.39 6.62
CA THR A 77 4.77 -4.05 6.58
C THR A 77 5.44 -3.75 5.24
N MET A 78 6.02 -4.76 4.58
CA MET A 78 6.57 -4.59 3.24
C MET A 78 5.49 -4.27 2.20
N LEU A 79 4.33 -4.93 2.27
CA LEU A 79 3.21 -4.61 1.39
C LEU A 79 2.72 -3.18 1.59
N ALA A 80 2.59 -2.73 2.83
CA ALA A 80 2.21 -1.34 3.14
C ALA A 80 3.24 -0.33 2.61
N LEU A 81 4.54 -0.63 2.74
CA LEU A 81 5.59 0.23 2.19
C LEU A 81 5.57 0.29 0.66
N VAL A 82 5.29 -0.83 -0.01
CA VAL A 82 5.18 -0.86 -1.48
C VAL A 82 4.02 0.03 -1.94
N ASP A 83 2.86 -0.06 -1.29
CA ASP A 83 1.70 0.79 -1.59
C ASP A 83 1.99 2.29 -1.40
N GLU A 84 2.72 2.63 -0.32
CA GLU A 84 3.17 4.00 -0.07
C GLU A 84 4.16 4.48 -1.14
N PHE A 85 5.09 3.63 -1.58
CA PHE A 85 6.02 3.96 -2.66
C PHE A 85 5.31 4.09 -4.01
N ASP A 86 4.34 3.25 -4.31
CA ASP A 86 3.56 3.33 -5.55
C ASP A 86 2.75 4.64 -5.59
N THR A 87 2.12 5.01 -4.47
CA THR A 87 1.42 6.29 -4.33
C THR A 87 2.37 7.48 -4.49
N ALA A 88 3.53 7.46 -3.84
CA ALA A 88 4.54 8.52 -3.96
C ALA A 88 5.07 8.63 -5.39
N ASN A 89 5.33 7.50 -6.06
CA ASN A 89 5.78 7.46 -7.45
C ASN A 89 4.72 8.01 -8.40
N TYR A 90 3.45 7.64 -8.21
CA TYR A 90 2.34 8.18 -8.98
C TYR A 90 2.26 9.71 -8.85
N LEU A 91 2.31 10.23 -7.62
CA LEU A 91 2.26 11.67 -7.36
C LEU A 91 3.47 12.40 -7.98
N LEU A 92 4.69 11.89 -7.79
CA LEU A 92 5.89 12.50 -8.34
C LEU A 92 5.91 12.46 -9.87
N SER A 93 5.44 11.37 -10.48
CA SER A 93 5.28 11.27 -11.94
C SER A 93 4.28 12.31 -12.46
N GLY A 94 3.14 12.46 -11.78
CA GLY A 94 2.15 13.49 -12.06
C GLY A 94 2.76 14.89 -11.96
N LEU A 95 3.49 15.19 -10.88
CA LEU A 95 4.16 16.47 -10.68
C LEU A 95 5.14 16.80 -11.81
N ILE A 96 5.95 15.83 -12.25
CA ILE A 96 6.90 16.04 -13.36
C ILE A 96 6.16 16.40 -14.65
N HIS A 97 5.03 15.75 -14.94
CA HIS A 97 4.22 16.09 -16.12
C HIS A 97 3.58 17.47 -16.00
N ILE A 98 2.97 17.79 -14.86
CA ILE A 98 2.38 19.11 -14.62
C ILE A 98 3.45 20.19 -14.77
N GLN A 99 4.63 20.01 -14.15
CA GLN A 99 5.75 20.96 -14.28
C GLN A 99 6.23 21.12 -15.72
N ARG A 100 6.30 20.03 -16.49
CA ARG A 100 6.69 20.08 -17.90
C ARG A 100 5.73 20.97 -18.69
N ILE A 101 4.43 20.79 -18.51
CA ILE A 101 3.39 21.58 -19.20
C ILE A 101 3.39 23.02 -18.69
N ASP A 102 3.59 23.22 -17.38
CA ASP A 102 3.64 24.53 -16.75
C ASP A 102 4.78 25.42 -17.28
N THR A 103 5.86 24.85 -17.83
CA THR A 103 6.90 25.65 -18.51
C THR A 103 6.35 26.49 -19.68
N GLU A 104 5.24 26.06 -20.27
CA GLU A 104 4.56 26.74 -21.39
C GLU A 104 3.43 27.67 -20.92
N TYR A 105 3.23 27.85 -19.60
CA TYR A 105 2.16 28.68 -19.04
C TYR A 105 2.20 30.12 -19.58
N SER A 106 3.39 30.71 -19.76
CA SER A 106 3.52 32.09 -20.27
C SER A 106 3.01 32.30 -21.70
N SER A 107 2.83 31.22 -22.47
CA SER A 107 2.28 31.26 -23.82
C SER A 107 0.78 30.98 -23.89
N VAL A 108 0.15 30.59 -22.77
CA VAL A 108 -1.30 30.33 -22.68
C VAL A 108 -2.03 31.65 -22.50
N ASP A 109 -3.07 31.90 -23.30
CA ASP A 109 -3.95 33.04 -23.07
C ASP A 109 -5.09 32.62 -22.12
N PRO A 110 -5.08 33.07 -20.84
CA PRO A 110 -6.13 32.71 -19.89
C PRO A 110 -7.51 33.30 -20.26
N SER A 111 -7.55 34.28 -21.16
CA SER A 111 -8.77 34.94 -21.63
C SER A 111 -9.48 34.12 -22.72
N GLU A 112 -8.78 33.19 -23.37
CA GLU A 112 -9.33 32.36 -24.43
C GLU A 112 -9.70 30.97 -23.87
N PHE A 113 -11.00 30.64 -23.91
CA PHE A 113 -11.50 29.33 -23.43
C PHE A 113 -10.77 28.15 -24.06
N LYS A 114 -10.57 28.18 -25.38
CA LYS A 114 -9.93 27.07 -26.09
C LYS A 114 -8.47 26.86 -25.68
N SER A 115 -7.73 27.96 -25.46
CA SER A 115 -6.33 27.91 -25.04
C SER A 115 -6.21 27.29 -23.64
N ILE A 116 -6.97 27.80 -22.66
CA ILE A 116 -6.92 27.29 -21.28
C ILE A 116 -7.50 25.89 -21.14
N HIS A 117 -8.49 25.53 -21.95
CA HIS A 117 -9.07 24.19 -21.99
C HIS A 117 -8.06 23.15 -22.46
N SER A 118 -7.35 23.42 -23.58
CA SER A 118 -6.29 22.53 -24.08
C SER A 118 -5.18 22.36 -23.05
N TYR A 119 -4.78 23.47 -22.41
CA TYR A 119 -3.75 23.46 -21.38
C TYR A 119 -4.15 22.61 -20.16
N PHE A 120 -5.39 22.76 -19.67
CA PHE A 120 -5.91 21.96 -18.57
C PHE A 120 -6.03 20.47 -18.94
N GLN A 121 -6.54 20.16 -20.14
CA GLN A 121 -6.63 18.78 -20.64
C GLN A 121 -5.24 18.12 -20.69
N GLU A 122 -4.23 18.84 -21.19
CA GLU A 122 -2.85 18.35 -21.19
C GLU A 122 -2.35 18.09 -19.77
N MET A 123 -2.60 18.99 -18.81
CA MET A 123 -2.23 18.79 -17.40
C MET A 123 -2.86 17.53 -16.80
N CYS A 124 -4.14 17.30 -17.07
CA CYS A 124 -4.88 16.16 -16.55
C CYS A 124 -4.52 14.84 -17.27
N SER A 125 -4.05 14.87 -18.51
CA SER A 125 -3.69 13.66 -19.28
C SER A 125 -2.69 12.75 -18.55
N ALA A 126 -1.81 13.34 -17.75
CA ALA A 126 -0.83 12.64 -16.92
C ALA A 126 -1.46 11.84 -15.76
N LEU A 127 -2.62 12.26 -15.28
CA LEU A 127 -3.28 11.71 -14.10
C LEU A 127 -4.19 10.52 -14.43
N PHE A 128 -4.61 10.42 -15.70
CA PHE A 128 -5.59 9.46 -16.17
C PHE A 128 -5.01 8.13 -16.68
N GLY A 129 -3.84 7.70 -16.19
CA GLY A 129 -3.10 6.56 -16.75
C GLY A 129 -3.90 5.25 -16.95
N ASP A 130 -4.98 5.05 -16.20
CA ASP A 130 -5.85 3.86 -16.29
C ASP A 130 -7.14 4.08 -17.12
N ILE A 131 -7.42 5.30 -17.59
CA ILE A 131 -8.65 5.64 -18.32
C ILE A 131 -8.37 5.61 -19.83
N PRO A 132 -9.24 4.98 -20.65
CA PRO A 132 -9.11 5.02 -22.09
C PRO A 132 -9.12 6.47 -22.61
N GLN A 133 -8.13 6.81 -23.45
CA GLN A 133 -7.98 8.16 -24.02
C GLN A 133 -9.28 8.68 -24.67
N GLN A 134 -10.01 7.79 -25.36
CA GLN A 134 -11.28 8.14 -25.99
C GLN A 134 -12.30 8.71 -25.00
N MET A 135 -12.39 8.15 -23.79
CA MET A 135 -13.32 8.62 -22.76
C MET A 135 -12.94 9.99 -22.19
N ILE A 136 -11.63 10.25 -22.13
CA ILE A 136 -11.09 11.56 -21.73
C ILE A 136 -11.43 12.59 -22.81
N ASP A 137 -11.19 12.24 -24.07
CA ASP A 137 -11.48 13.11 -25.22
C ASP A 137 -12.98 13.40 -25.34
N ASP A 138 -13.84 12.39 -25.12
CA ASP A 138 -15.30 12.54 -25.11
C ASP A 138 -15.74 13.52 -24.00
N PHE A 139 -15.20 13.38 -22.78
CA PHE A 139 -15.49 14.30 -21.67
C PHE A 139 -15.13 15.76 -22.00
N PHE A 140 -13.91 15.98 -22.50
CA PHE A 140 -13.47 17.32 -22.87
C PHE A 140 -14.22 17.86 -24.10
N GLY A 141 -14.72 16.96 -24.96
CA GLY A 141 -15.69 17.29 -26.00
C GLY A 141 -17.01 17.82 -25.43
N ASP A 142 -17.54 17.18 -24.39
CA ASP A 142 -18.76 17.63 -23.70
C ASP A 142 -18.56 18.99 -23.00
N VAL A 143 -17.37 19.23 -22.44
CA VAL A 143 -17.00 20.53 -21.84
C VAL A 143 -16.95 21.63 -22.89
N ASP A 144 -16.37 21.38 -24.08
CA ASP A 144 -16.34 22.38 -25.16
C ASP A 144 -17.75 22.63 -25.76
N ALA A 145 -18.61 21.61 -25.72
CA ALA A 145 -20.00 21.70 -26.18
C ALA A 145 -20.91 22.53 -25.25
N LEU A 146 -20.47 22.87 -24.03
CA LEU A 146 -21.20 23.78 -23.14
C LEU A 146 -21.46 25.13 -23.82
N VAL A 147 -22.61 25.74 -23.52
CA VAL A 147 -23.06 26.99 -24.15
C VAL A 147 -23.60 27.97 -23.10
N GLY A 148 -23.49 29.27 -23.38
CA GLY A 148 -24.01 30.33 -22.52
C GLY A 148 -23.32 30.35 -21.15
N SER A 149 -24.10 30.53 -20.08
CA SER A 149 -23.58 30.69 -18.71
C SER A 149 -22.77 29.50 -18.22
N SER A 150 -23.07 28.27 -18.66
CA SER A 150 -22.30 27.09 -18.28
C SER A 150 -20.90 27.08 -18.91
N LYS A 151 -20.75 27.62 -20.13
CA LYS A 151 -19.43 27.76 -20.77
C LYS A 151 -18.59 28.82 -20.07
N ASP A 152 -19.19 29.94 -19.69
CA ASP A 152 -18.51 31.01 -18.95
C ASP A 152 -18.05 30.52 -17.57
N GLU A 153 -18.87 29.72 -16.90
CA GLU A 153 -18.54 29.09 -15.62
C GLU A 153 -17.41 28.06 -15.77
N ALA A 154 -17.49 27.18 -16.77
CA ALA A 154 -16.41 26.24 -17.10
C ALA A 154 -15.10 26.96 -17.42
N HIS A 155 -15.16 28.07 -18.16
CA HIS A 155 -14.00 28.90 -18.43
C HIS A 155 -13.38 29.47 -17.15
N ARG A 156 -14.23 29.92 -16.20
CA ARG A 156 -13.76 30.41 -14.90
C ARG A 156 -13.06 29.31 -14.11
N VAL A 157 -13.69 28.13 -14.00
CA VAL A 157 -13.14 26.97 -13.28
C VAL A 157 -11.79 26.54 -13.87
N LEU A 158 -11.69 26.42 -15.19
CA LEU A 158 -10.44 26.07 -15.88
C LEU A 158 -9.33 27.06 -15.56
N ARG A 159 -9.63 28.36 -15.66
CA ARG A 159 -8.67 29.42 -15.42
C ARG A 159 -8.19 29.44 -13.98
N GLU A 160 -9.10 29.46 -13.02
CA GLU A 160 -8.80 29.47 -11.58
C GLU A 160 -7.97 28.25 -11.20
N THR A 161 -8.34 27.07 -11.70
CA THR A 161 -7.62 25.82 -11.41
C THR A 161 -6.20 25.86 -11.98
N CYS A 162 -6.02 26.24 -13.25
CA CYS A 162 -4.70 26.35 -13.87
C CYS A 162 -3.82 27.40 -13.19
N GLU A 163 -4.38 28.56 -12.84
CA GLU A 163 -3.66 29.63 -12.13
C GLU A 163 -3.23 29.17 -10.73
N GLU A 164 -4.11 28.51 -9.97
CA GLU A 164 -3.76 28.01 -8.65
C GLU A 164 -2.71 26.89 -8.70
N VAL A 165 -2.79 26.00 -9.69
CA VAL A 165 -1.76 24.98 -9.91
C VAL A 165 -0.42 25.62 -10.25
N HIS A 166 -0.40 26.61 -11.14
CA HIS A 166 0.79 27.39 -11.45
C HIS A 166 1.38 28.04 -10.18
N MET A 167 0.54 28.68 -9.36
CA MET A 167 0.95 29.30 -8.11
C MET A 167 1.52 28.28 -7.11
N ILE A 168 0.91 27.09 -7.00
CA ILE A 168 1.44 25.99 -6.18
C ILE A 168 2.86 25.64 -6.60
N LEU A 169 3.12 25.51 -7.91
CA LEU A 169 4.43 25.16 -8.46
C LEU A 169 5.48 26.26 -8.24
N VAL A 170 5.09 27.53 -8.38
CA VAL A 170 5.98 28.67 -8.13
C VAL A 170 6.37 28.76 -6.65
N ASP A 171 5.39 28.61 -5.75
CA ASP A 171 5.59 28.70 -4.31
C ASP A 171 6.32 27.49 -3.70
N SER A 172 6.36 26.36 -4.41
CA SER A 172 6.90 25.10 -3.92
C SER A 172 8.37 24.86 -4.20
N LYS A 173 9.09 25.80 -4.81
CA LYS A 173 10.49 25.62 -5.26
C LYS A 173 11.47 25.08 -4.19
N TRP A 174 11.14 25.26 -2.92
CA TRP A 174 11.93 24.79 -1.76
C TRP A 174 11.14 23.93 -0.79
N ARG A 175 9.96 23.43 -1.19
CA ARG A 175 9.08 22.59 -0.37
C ARG A 175 9.30 21.12 -0.70
N ASP A 176 8.69 20.26 0.11
CA ASP A 176 8.69 18.82 -0.14
C ASP A 176 7.99 18.50 -1.48
N PRO A 177 8.63 17.75 -2.40
CA PRO A 177 8.05 17.44 -3.70
C PRO A 177 6.78 16.60 -3.62
N ILE A 178 6.66 15.69 -2.64
CA ILE A 178 5.48 14.82 -2.49
C ILE A 178 4.30 15.67 -1.99
N GLU A 179 4.53 16.55 -1.01
CA GLU A 179 3.52 17.50 -0.55
C GLU A 179 3.04 18.42 -1.68
N THR A 180 3.98 18.89 -2.50
CA THR A 180 3.70 19.73 -3.67
C THR A 180 2.86 18.99 -4.71
N ALA A 181 3.26 17.76 -5.04
CA ALA A 181 2.54 16.89 -5.94
C ALA A 181 1.11 16.66 -5.45
N GLY A 182 0.94 16.32 -4.17
CA GLY A 182 -0.37 16.12 -3.55
C GLY A 182 -1.27 17.35 -3.68
N LYS A 183 -0.74 18.55 -3.45
CA LYS A 183 -1.50 19.81 -3.60
C LYS A 183 -1.90 20.09 -5.05
N ALA A 184 -0.96 19.97 -5.98
CA ALA A 184 -1.21 20.22 -7.39
C ALA A 184 -2.24 19.24 -7.96
N VAL A 185 -2.08 17.94 -7.67
CA VAL A 185 -3.02 16.89 -8.09
C VAL A 185 -4.40 17.08 -7.46
N ALA A 186 -4.46 17.36 -6.16
CA ALA A 186 -5.75 17.62 -5.49
C ALA A 186 -6.48 18.82 -6.10
N ARG A 187 -5.75 19.87 -6.50
CA ARG A 187 -6.37 21.05 -7.11
C ARG A 187 -6.90 20.78 -8.51
N LEU A 188 -6.16 20.00 -9.31
CA LEU A 188 -6.64 19.52 -10.61
C LEU A 188 -7.87 18.61 -10.47
N ASP A 189 -7.87 17.70 -9.49
CA ASP A 189 -9.00 16.81 -9.19
C ASP A 189 -10.26 17.62 -8.80
N GLU A 190 -10.10 18.65 -7.96
CA GLU A 190 -11.20 19.55 -7.61
C GLU A 190 -11.77 20.29 -8.83
N GLY A 191 -10.91 20.84 -9.69
CA GLY A 191 -11.36 21.49 -10.93
C GLY A 191 -12.08 20.52 -11.87
N LEU A 192 -11.56 19.30 -12.00
CA LEU A 192 -12.20 18.24 -12.79
C LEU A 192 -13.58 17.89 -12.24
N LEU A 193 -13.72 17.70 -10.93
CA LEU A 193 -14.99 17.39 -10.29
C LEU A 193 -16.04 18.49 -10.50
N GLN A 194 -15.63 19.76 -10.48
CA GLN A 194 -16.52 20.89 -10.80
C GLN A 194 -16.96 20.88 -12.27
N LEU A 195 -16.04 20.66 -13.21
CA LEU A 195 -16.37 20.55 -14.64
C LEU A 195 -17.34 19.41 -14.92
N VAL A 196 -17.12 18.29 -14.25
CA VAL A 196 -17.98 17.12 -14.29
C VAL A 196 -19.38 17.43 -13.79
N GLU A 197 -19.51 18.09 -12.65
CA GLU A 197 -20.81 18.45 -12.08
C GLU A 197 -21.58 19.32 -13.07
N MET A 198 -20.91 20.29 -13.70
CA MET A 198 -21.50 21.13 -14.75
C MET A 198 -21.93 20.34 -15.99
N VAL A 199 -21.12 19.40 -16.47
CA VAL A 199 -21.48 18.53 -17.60
C VAL A 199 -22.67 17.63 -17.25
N GLN A 200 -22.71 17.07 -16.03
CA GLN A 200 -23.82 16.24 -15.56
C GLN A 200 -25.12 17.03 -15.44
N ASP A 201 -25.06 18.25 -14.90
CA ASP A 201 -26.23 19.11 -14.76
C ASP A 201 -26.77 19.57 -16.13
N THR A 202 -25.89 19.67 -17.13
CA THR A 202 -26.26 20.09 -18.49
C THR A 202 -26.78 18.93 -19.36
N TYR A 203 -26.17 17.74 -19.27
CA TYR A 203 -26.42 16.62 -20.19
C TYR A 203 -27.07 15.38 -19.58
N GLY A 204 -27.17 15.27 -18.26
CA GLY A 204 -27.99 14.27 -17.57
C GLY A 204 -27.64 12.80 -17.81
N ASP A 205 -27.09 12.17 -16.76
CA ASP A 205 -27.27 10.74 -16.41
C ASP A 205 -26.25 9.66 -16.88
N GLU A 206 -25.28 9.93 -17.77
CA GLU A 206 -24.21 8.94 -18.08
C GLU A 206 -22.90 9.20 -17.32
N PHE A 207 -22.39 10.43 -17.32
CA PHE A 207 -21.09 10.76 -16.71
C PHE A 207 -21.09 10.66 -15.17
N GLY A 208 -22.22 10.94 -14.53
CA GLY A 208 -22.39 10.83 -13.07
C GLY A 208 -22.38 9.41 -12.53
N LYS A 209 -22.70 8.43 -13.36
CA LYS A 209 -22.55 7.01 -13.01
C LYS A 209 -21.08 6.61 -13.06
N MET A 210 -20.28 7.20 -13.94
CA MET A 210 -18.86 6.92 -14.12
C MET A 210 -18.00 7.44 -12.95
N LEU A 211 -18.24 8.68 -12.49
CA LEU A 211 -17.53 9.21 -11.33
C LEU A 211 -17.99 8.61 -10.00
N LYS A 212 -19.26 8.21 -9.91
CA LYS A 212 -19.71 7.33 -8.82
C LYS A 212 -18.97 5.99 -8.88
N ALA A 213 -18.75 5.40 -10.05
CA ALA A 213 -17.97 4.17 -10.20
C ALA A 213 -16.49 4.34 -9.84
N GLN A 214 -15.86 5.50 -10.09
CA GLN A 214 -14.50 5.81 -9.66
C GLN A 214 -14.40 6.10 -8.15
N LYS A 215 -15.36 6.85 -7.59
CA LYS A 215 -15.46 7.10 -6.14
C LYS A 215 -15.75 5.81 -5.37
N ILE A 216 -16.55 4.92 -5.94
CA ILE A 216 -16.77 3.56 -5.45
C ILE A 216 -15.53 2.70 -5.69
N GLY A 217 -14.85 2.77 -6.83
CA GLY A 217 -13.63 2.00 -7.12
C GLY A 217 -12.46 2.35 -6.18
N SER A 218 -12.27 3.63 -5.89
CA SER A 218 -11.30 4.12 -4.90
C SER A 218 -11.68 3.77 -3.45
N GLN A 219 -12.98 3.70 -3.12
CA GLN A 219 -13.46 3.14 -1.84
C GLN A 219 -13.39 1.61 -1.79
N THR A 220 -13.59 0.91 -2.91
CA THR A 220 -13.60 -0.56 -3.00
C THR A 220 -12.19 -1.12 -3.05
N LEU A 221 -11.20 -0.36 -3.53
CA LEU A 221 -9.78 -0.66 -3.33
C LEU A 221 -9.40 -0.50 -1.85
N LYS A 222 -9.97 0.50 -1.16
CA LYS A 222 -9.80 0.71 0.29
C LYS A 222 -10.46 -0.41 1.13
N ASP A 223 -11.58 -0.97 0.66
CA ASP A 223 -12.30 -2.06 1.34
C ASP A 223 -11.90 -3.48 0.88
N SER A 224 -11.38 -3.66 -0.34
CA SER A 224 -10.88 -4.96 -0.83
C SER A 224 -9.54 -5.33 -0.20
N ALA A 225 -8.74 -4.36 0.25
CA ALA A 225 -7.58 -4.62 1.09
C ALA A 225 -7.97 -5.27 2.45
N ALA A 226 -9.24 -5.17 2.87
CA ALA A 226 -9.75 -5.78 4.10
C ALA A 226 -10.42 -7.15 3.91
N LYS A 227 -10.65 -7.62 2.67
CA LYS A 227 -11.29 -8.93 2.38
C LYS A 227 -10.37 -9.85 1.58
N GLY A 228 -9.20 -10.14 2.14
CA GLY A 228 -8.35 -11.22 1.68
C GLY A 228 -8.85 -12.60 2.13
N GLY A 229 -9.39 -13.36 1.18
CA GLY A 229 -9.15 -14.81 1.07
C GLY A 229 -10.16 -15.77 1.68
N GLU A 230 -11.22 -16.11 0.94
CA GLU A 230 -11.82 -17.44 1.04
C GLU A 230 -11.09 -18.38 0.06
N TYR A 231 -10.14 -19.16 0.58
CA TYR A 231 -9.61 -20.32 -0.13
C TYR A 231 -10.61 -21.47 0.02
N GLU A 232 -11.29 -21.82 -1.07
CA GLU A 232 -12.03 -23.07 -1.20
C GLU A 232 -11.03 -24.24 -1.22
N VAL A 233 -10.93 -24.97 -0.11
CA VAL A 233 -10.18 -26.23 -0.03
C VAL A 233 -11.06 -27.32 -0.62
N VAL A 234 -10.79 -27.68 -1.87
CA VAL A 234 -11.32 -28.91 -2.47
C VAL A 234 -10.70 -30.11 -1.73
N GLY A 235 -11.56 -30.85 -1.03
CA GLY A 235 -11.25 -32.17 -0.45
C GLY A 235 -11.65 -33.29 -1.40
#